data_AF-A0A3D4XAE8-F1
#
_entry.id   AF-A0A3D4XAE8-F1
#
_cell.length_a   1.000
_cell.length_b   1.000
_cell.length_c   1.000
_cell.angle_alpha   90.00
_cell.angle_beta   90.00
_cell.angle_gamma   90.00
#
_symmetry.space_group_name_H-M   'P 1'
#
loop_
_entity.id
_entity.type
_entity.pdbx_description
1 polymer ?
#
loop_
_entity_poly.entity_id
_entity_poly.type
_entity_poly.pdbx_seq_one_letter_code
_entity_poly.pdbx_strand_id
1 'polypeptide(L)'
;IVGQILGTGDMEKAKDTDTKLIISSVILCTGVAIVMFAIAPIFPGFYNTSEEIRLIAMRLIMITALFIPQNALLNALYFTLRSGGKTMIAFFFDSVFTWCVNVVTAFSLAKLTTLSILWIYFFVQLTDSLKAVIGFILVKKGVWLH
;
A
#
# COMPACT_ATOMS: atom_id res chain seq x y z
N ILE A 1 -18.11 0.82 -9.51
CA ILE A 1 -18.06 2.02 -10.39
C ILE A 1 -17.22 1.74 -11.64
N VAL A 2 -15.87 1.68 -11.57
CA VAL A 2 -15.03 1.47 -12.78
C VAL A 2 -15.41 0.20 -13.55
N GLY A 3 -15.58 -0.95 -12.89
CA GLY A 3 -16.03 -2.20 -13.53
C GLY A 3 -17.41 -2.13 -14.20
N GLN A 4 -18.32 -1.27 -13.71
CA GLN A 4 -19.63 -1.08 -14.34
C GLN A 4 -19.52 -0.25 -15.62
N ILE A 5 -18.69 0.79 -15.61
CA ILE A 5 -18.42 1.63 -16.79
C ILE A 5 -17.71 0.82 -17.88
N LEU A 6 -16.77 -0.06 -17.48
CA LEU A 6 -16.15 -1.01 -18.40
C LEU A 6 -17.18 -1.94 -19.05
N GLY A 7 -18.17 -2.42 -18.28
CA GLY A 7 -19.27 -3.24 -18.80
C GLY A 7 -20.17 -2.51 -19.81
N THR A 8 -20.20 -1.18 -19.80
CA THR A 8 -20.92 -0.36 -20.80
C THR A 8 -20.14 -0.11 -22.09
N GLY A 9 -18.88 -0.56 -22.19
CA GLY A 9 -18.03 -0.41 -23.36
C GLY A 9 -17.32 0.96 -23.49
N ASP A 10 -17.54 1.87 -22.53
CA ASP A 10 -16.96 3.22 -22.53
C ASP A 10 -15.58 3.24 -21.84
N MET A 11 -14.55 2.84 -22.58
CA MET A 11 -13.18 2.70 -22.09
C MET A 11 -12.55 4.05 -21.69
N GLU A 12 -12.93 5.13 -22.37
CA GLU A 12 -12.39 6.47 -22.12
C GLU A 12 -12.92 7.01 -20.79
N LYS A 13 -14.23 6.90 -20.56
CA LYS A 13 -14.85 7.28 -19.28
C LYS A 13 -14.39 6.38 -18.12
N ALA A 14 -14.15 5.10 -18.39
CA ALA A 14 -13.59 4.19 -17.37
C ALA A 14 -12.21 4.68 -16.91
N LYS A 15 -11.33 5.07 -17.85
CA LYS A 15 -9.98 5.56 -17.56
C LYS A 15 -9.97 6.91 -16.82
N ASP A 16 -10.82 7.84 -17.22
CA ASP A 16 -10.96 9.14 -16.53
C ASP A 16 -11.50 8.97 -15.10
N THR A 17 -12.53 8.14 -14.94
CA THR A 17 -13.11 7.84 -13.61
C THR A 17 -12.09 7.14 -12.71
N ASP A 18 -11.36 6.17 -13.23
CA ASP A 18 -10.32 5.46 -12.50
C ASP A 18 -9.20 6.41 -12.04
N THR A 19 -8.70 7.28 -12.92
CA THR A 19 -7.67 8.26 -12.58
C THR A 19 -8.14 9.21 -11.47
N LYS A 20 -9.38 9.69 -11.55
CA LYS A 20 -9.98 10.54 -10.51
C LYS A 20 -10.10 9.80 -9.18
N LEU A 21 -10.47 8.52 -9.19
CA LEU A 21 -10.57 7.69 -7.98
C LEU A 21 -9.20 7.44 -7.36
N ILE A 22 -8.17 7.15 -8.16
CA ILE A 22 -6.80 6.98 -7.67
C ILE A 22 -6.31 8.28 -7.00
N ILE A 23 -6.46 9.43 -7.68
CA ILE A 23 -6.01 10.73 -7.14
C ILE A 23 -6.75 11.07 -5.85
N SER A 24 -8.08 10.94 -5.83
CA SER A 24 -8.88 11.23 -4.63
C SER A 24 -8.54 10.30 -3.46
N SER A 25 -8.32 9.01 -3.72
CA SER A 25 -7.89 8.06 -2.69
C SER A 25 -6.53 8.44 -2.09
N VAL A 26 -5.55 8.79 -2.93
CA VAL A 26 -4.22 9.19 -2.45
C VAL A 26 -4.29 10.49 -1.64
N ILE A 27 -5.05 11.49 -2.09
CA ILE A 27 -5.21 12.77 -1.35
C ILE A 27 -5.85 12.52 0.02
N LEU A 28 -6.95 11.77 0.07
CA LEU A 28 -7.65 11.47 1.33
C LEU A 28 -6.75 10.69 2.29
N CYS A 29 -6.07 9.65 1.80
CA CYS A 29 -5.15 8.87 2.62
C CYS A 29 -3.92 9.66 3.06
N THR A 30 -3.46 10.63 2.27
CA THR A 30 -2.41 11.57 2.68
C THR A 30 -2.87 12.46 3.82
N GLY A 31 -4.10 12.97 3.77
CA GLY A 31 -4.70 13.72 4.89
C GLY A 31 -4.76 12.89 6.17
N VAL A 32 -5.21 11.64 6.07
CA VAL A 32 -5.23 10.70 7.20
C VAL A 32 -3.80 10.41 7.72
N ALA A 33 -2.83 10.24 6.83
CA ALA A 33 -1.43 10.02 7.20
C ALA A 33 -0.85 11.18 8.03
N ILE A 34 -1.14 12.42 7.65
CA ILE A 34 -0.71 13.62 8.38
C ILE A 34 -1.32 13.63 9.79
N VAL A 35 -2.62 13.34 9.91
CA VAL A 35 -3.31 13.28 11.20
C VAL A 35 -2.73 12.16 12.06
N MET A 36 -2.51 10.98 11.50
CA MET A 36 -1.88 9.86 12.22
C MET A 36 -0.46 10.19 12.67
N PHE A 37 0.33 10.87 11.84
CA PHE A 37 1.68 11.29 12.21
C PHE A 37 1.68 12.29 13.37
N ALA A 38 0.72 13.24 13.39
CA ALA A 38 0.58 14.19 14.48
C ALA A 38 0.11 13.55 15.80
N ILE A 39 -0.71 12.49 15.73
CA ILE A 39 -1.24 11.77 16.90
C ILE A 39 -0.27 10.66 17.39
N ALA A 40 0.70 10.25 16.57
CA ALA A 40 1.69 9.22 16.87
C ALA A 40 2.39 9.32 18.25
N PRO A 41 2.76 10.51 18.79
CA PRO A 41 3.35 10.60 20.13
C PRO A 41 2.34 10.43 21.27
N ILE A 42 1.05 10.69 21.02
CA ILE A 42 -0.02 10.62 22.04
C ILE A 42 -0.60 9.20 22.10
N PHE A 43 -0.71 8.53 20.95
CA PHE A 43 -1.38 7.24 20.81
C PHE A 43 -0.80 6.12 21.72
N PRO A 44 0.52 5.93 21.85
CA PRO A 44 1.11 4.92 22.73
C PRO A 44 0.95 5.24 24.22
N GLY A 45 0.70 6.50 24.57
CA GLY A 45 0.50 6.95 25.96
C GLY A 45 -0.78 6.40 26.60
N PHE A 46 -1.81 6.10 25.80
CA PHE A 46 -3.03 5.47 26.27
C PHE A 46 -2.85 4.00 26.71
N TYR A 47 -1.75 3.38 26.30
CA TYR A 47 -1.43 2.00 26.67
C TYR A 47 -0.47 1.98 27.85
N ASN A 48 -0.79 1.16 28.86
CA ASN A 48 0.03 0.99 30.06
C ASN A 48 1.19 0.03 29.75
N THR A 49 2.24 0.55 29.10
CA THR A 49 3.42 -0.19 28.64
C THR A 49 4.70 0.54 29.06
N SER A 50 5.85 -0.13 28.98
CA SER A 50 7.14 0.50 29.29
C SER A 50 7.46 1.63 28.31
N GLU A 51 8.27 2.60 28.75
CA GLU A 51 8.67 3.75 27.92
C GLU A 51 9.38 3.31 26.63
N GLU A 52 10.16 2.23 26.70
CA GLU A 52 10.83 1.64 25.55
C GLU A 52 9.84 1.14 24.50
N ILE A 53 8.79 0.41 24.91
CA ILE A 53 7.75 -0.09 24.00
C ILE A 53 6.97 1.06 23.38
N ARG A 54 6.68 2.11 24.16
CA ARG A 54 6.01 3.32 23.65
C ARG A 54 6.84 4.02 22.57
N LEU A 55 8.16 4.13 22.77
CA LEU A 55 9.05 4.74 21.78
C LEU A 55 9.13 3.93 20.49
N ILE A 56 9.18 2.60 20.58
CA ILE A 56 9.15 1.70 19.42
C ILE A 56 7.82 1.83 18.68
N ALA A 57 6.69 1.81 19.41
CA ALA A 57 5.36 1.95 18.83
C ALA A 57 5.16 3.29 18.13
N MET A 58 5.59 4.40 18.76
CA MET A 58 5.56 5.74 18.15
C MET A 58 6.31 5.74 16.81
N ARG A 59 7.54 5.21 16.79
CA ARG A 59 8.36 5.15 15.56
C ARG A 59 7.73 4.26 14.49
N LEU A 60 7.12 3.14 14.86
CA LEU A 60 6.38 2.29 13.92
C LEU A 60 5.20 3.06 13.30
N ILE A 61 4.40 3.77 14.10
CA ILE A 61 3.27 4.57 13.59
C ILE A 61 3.76 5.64 12.63
N MET A 62 4.86 6.34 12.95
CA MET A 62 5.44 7.35 12.07
C MET A 62 5.91 6.74 10.73
N ILE A 63 6.57 5.57 10.77
CA ILE A 63 6.97 4.85 9.55
C ILE A 63 5.72 4.47 8.75
N THR A 64 4.71 3.87 9.37
CA THR A 64 3.45 3.50 8.70
C THR A 64 2.81 4.71 8.06
N ALA A 65 2.72 5.84 8.76
CA ALA A 65 2.14 7.07 8.24
C ALA A 65 2.84 7.55 6.96
N LEU A 66 4.17 7.43 6.88
CA LEU A 66 4.92 7.76 5.67
C LEU A 66 4.51 6.90 4.46
N PHE A 67 4.21 5.62 4.69
CA PHE A 67 3.86 4.67 3.63
C PHE A 67 2.35 4.55 3.34
N ILE A 68 1.48 5.16 4.15
CA ILE A 68 0.01 5.16 3.91
C ILE A 68 -0.37 5.66 2.51
N PRO A 69 0.13 6.81 2.01
CA PRO A 69 -0.25 7.30 0.68
C PRO A 69 0.12 6.32 -0.44
N GLN A 70 1.28 5.68 -0.30
CA GLN A 70 1.74 4.68 -1.24
C GLN A 70 0.90 3.40 -1.17
N ASN A 71 0.56 2.94 0.03
CA ASN A 71 -0.31 1.77 0.20
C ASN A 71 -1.72 2.05 -0.35
N ALA A 72 -2.22 3.28 -0.22
CA ALA A 72 -3.48 3.70 -0.83
C ALA A 72 -3.41 3.61 -2.36
N LEU A 73 -2.33 4.13 -2.97
CA LEU A 73 -2.08 4.00 -4.41
C LEU A 73 -2.05 2.52 -4.84
N LEU A 74 -1.30 1.68 -4.13
CA LEU A 74 -1.20 0.25 -4.41
C LEU A 74 -2.56 -0.45 -4.42
N ASN A 75 -3.38 -0.18 -3.40
CA ASN A 75 -4.72 -0.76 -3.29
C ASN A 75 -5.66 -0.24 -4.39
N ALA A 76 -5.60 1.05 -4.73
CA ALA A 76 -6.39 1.60 -5.82
C ALA A 76 -6.04 0.90 -7.15
N LEU A 77 -4.74 0.79 -7.48
CA LEU A 77 -4.25 0.10 -8.69
C LEU A 77 -4.66 -1.38 -8.72
N TYR A 78 -4.61 -2.06 -7.58
CA TYR A 78 -5.07 -3.45 -7.47
C TYR A 78 -6.57 -3.58 -7.79
N PHE A 79 -7.41 -2.70 -7.25
CA PHE A 79 -8.84 -2.71 -7.56
C PHE A 79 -9.13 -2.38 -9.02
N THR A 80 -8.37 -1.48 -9.64
CA THR A 80 -8.43 -1.19 -11.08
C THR A 80 -8.15 -2.44 -11.91
N LEU A 81 -7.00 -3.10 -11.68
CA LEU A 81 -6.61 -4.32 -12.40
C LEU A 81 -7.63 -5.45 -12.25
N ARG A 82 -8.17 -5.62 -11.02
CA ARG A 82 -9.22 -6.61 -10.75
C ARG A 82 -10.52 -6.27 -11.47
N SER A 83 -10.90 -5.00 -11.53
CA SER A 83 -12.12 -4.55 -12.20
C SER A 83 -12.07 -4.71 -13.73
N GLY A 84 -10.87 -4.68 -14.32
CA GLY A 84 -10.62 -4.98 -15.75
C GLY A 84 -10.55 -6.47 -16.08
N GLY A 85 -10.95 -7.37 -15.17
CA GLY A 85 -10.99 -8.81 -15.43
C GLY A 85 -9.63 -9.52 -15.42
N LYS A 86 -8.53 -8.83 -15.12
CA LYS A 86 -7.18 -9.42 -15.00
C LYS A 86 -6.92 -10.01 -13.61
N THR A 87 -7.85 -10.86 -13.15
CA THR A 87 -7.84 -11.43 -11.80
C THR A 87 -6.59 -12.26 -11.52
N MET A 88 -6.03 -12.93 -12.53
CA MET A 88 -4.77 -13.68 -12.38
C MET A 88 -3.58 -12.76 -12.09
N ILE A 89 -3.47 -11.63 -12.80
CA ILE A 89 -2.41 -10.64 -12.55
C ILE A 89 -2.59 -10.06 -11.15
N ALA A 90 -3.82 -9.72 -10.76
CA ALA A 90 -4.14 -9.24 -9.43
C ALA A 90 -3.77 -10.28 -8.34
N PHE A 91 -4.03 -11.56 -8.56
CA PHE A 91 -3.68 -12.65 -7.65
C PHE A 91 -2.17 -12.80 -7.46
N PHE A 92 -1.39 -12.84 -8.56
CA PHE A 92 0.08 -12.89 -8.48
C PHE A 92 0.64 -11.67 -7.77
N PHE A 93 0.11 -10.50 -8.12
CA PHE A 93 0.55 -9.25 -7.54
C PHE A 93 0.24 -9.19 -6.05
N ASP A 94 -0.91 -9.70 -5.60
CA ASP A 94 -1.30 -9.66 -4.20
C ASP A 94 -0.70 -10.80 -3.36
N SER A 95 -1.16 -12.03 -3.60
CA SER A 95 -0.85 -13.19 -2.77
C SER A 95 0.59 -13.68 -2.98
N VAL A 96 1.03 -13.82 -4.23
CA VAL A 96 2.36 -14.39 -4.53
C VAL A 96 3.46 -13.40 -4.15
N PHE A 97 3.29 -12.10 -4.44
CA PHE A 97 4.28 -11.09 -4.01
C PHE A 97 4.38 -11.04 -2.48
N THR A 98 3.26 -11.05 -1.75
CA THR A 98 3.28 -11.00 -0.29
C THR A 98 4.04 -12.18 0.30
N TRP A 99 3.79 -13.40 -0.18
CA TRP A 99 4.49 -14.59 0.31
C TRP A 99 5.94 -14.67 -0.14
N CYS A 100 6.22 -14.50 -1.43
CA CYS A 100 7.54 -14.73 -1.98
C CYS A 100 8.51 -13.55 -1.77
N VAL A 101 8.00 -12.33 -1.59
CA VAL A 101 8.82 -11.13 -1.42
C VAL A 101 8.71 -10.62 0.01
N ASN A 102 7.53 -10.23 0.49
CA ASN A 102 7.41 -9.57 1.79
C ASN A 102 7.74 -10.51 2.95
N VAL A 103 7.13 -11.71 2.99
CA VAL A 103 7.37 -12.69 4.07
C VAL A 103 8.80 -13.21 4.03
N VAL A 104 9.33 -13.53 2.84
CA VAL A 104 10.73 -13.98 2.70
C VAL A 104 11.71 -12.89 3.12
N THR A 105 11.47 -11.63 2.73
CA THR A 105 12.31 -10.49 3.12
C THR A 105 12.26 -10.27 4.62
N ALA A 106 11.06 -10.27 5.23
CA ALA A 106 10.89 -10.13 6.67
C ALA A 106 11.61 -11.25 7.44
N PHE A 107 11.43 -12.51 7.02
CA PHE A 107 12.06 -13.67 7.65
C PHE A 107 13.58 -13.64 7.50
N SER A 108 14.08 -13.32 6.30
CA SER A 108 15.52 -13.24 6.02
C SER A 108 16.17 -12.14 6.85
N LEU A 109 15.59 -10.94 6.89
CA LEU A 109 16.12 -9.83 7.68
C LEU A 109 16.08 -10.13 9.19
N ALA A 110 15.01 -10.76 9.68
CA ALA A 110 14.87 -11.12 11.09
C ALA A 110 15.84 -12.23 11.54
N LYS A 111 16.16 -13.19 10.66
CA LYS A 111 17.00 -14.34 11.02
C LYS A 111 18.49 -14.12 10.71
N LEU A 112 18.80 -13.39 9.63
CA LEU A 112 20.17 -13.19 9.16
C LEU A 112 20.82 -11.91 9.71
N THR A 113 20.03 -11.02 10.33
CA THR A 113 20.51 -9.70 10.76
C THR A 113 20.04 -9.38 12.18
N THR A 114 20.84 -8.63 12.93
CA THR A 114 20.46 -8.10 14.26
C THR A 114 19.75 -6.76 14.17
N LEU A 115 19.05 -6.50 13.06
CA LEU A 115 18.36 -5.24 12.84
C LEU A 115 17.17 -5.10 13.79
N SER A 116 16.93 -3.88 14.27
CA SER A 116 15.73 -3.61 15.06
C SER A 116 14.47 -3.76 14.21
N ILE A 117 13.35 -4.06 14.87
CA ILE A 117 12.04 -4.25 14.22
C ILE A 117 11.63 -3.07 13.33
N LEU A 118 12.08 -1.84 13.66
CA LEU A 118 11.85 -0.64 12.87
C LEU A 118 12.45 -0.74 11.47
N TRP A 119 13.70 -1.21 11.36
CA TRP A 119 14.39 -1.36 10.09
C TRP A 119 13.79 -2.50 9.27
N ILE A 120 13.48 -3.62 9.91
CA ILE A 120 12.81 -4.75 9.24
C ILE A 120 11.48 -4.28 8.63
N TYR A 121 10.66 -3.57 9.41
CA TYR A 121 9.39 -3.03 8.95
C TYR A 121 9.58 -2.04 7.80
N PHE A 122 10.55 -1.13 7.90
CA PHE A 122 10.86 -0.16 6.85
C PHE A 122 11.25 -0.85 5.52
N PHE A 123 12.08 -1.89 5.55
CA PHE A 123 12.46 -2.62 4.34
C PHE A 123 11.29 -3.38 3.72
N VAL A 124 10.41 -3.96 4.53
CA VAL A 124 9.17 -4.61 4.03
C VAL A 124 8.25 -3.56 3.38
N GLN A 125 8.15 -2.37 3.94
CA GLN A 125 7.38 -1.29 3.30
C GLN A 125 8.03 -0.80 2.00
N LEU A 126 9.37 -0.83 1.90
CA LEU A 126 10.08 -0.56 0.65
C LEU A 126 9.76 -1.60 -0.44
N THR A 127 9.61 -2.89 -0.10
CA THR A 127 9.22 -3.90 -1.11
C THR A 127 7.82 -3.64 -1.65
N ASP A 128 6.88 -3.21 -0.79
CA ASP A 128 5.56 -2.76 -1.24
C ASP A 128 5.61 -1.47 -2.08
N SER A 129 6.63 -0.65 -1.90
CA SER A 129 6.88 0.55 -2.73
C SER A 129 7.22 0.16 -4.16
N LEU A 130 8.08 -0.84 -4.32
CA LEU A 130 8.40 -1.40 -5.65
C LEU A 130 7.16 -1.99 -6.31
N LYS A 131 6.34 -2.69 -5.54
CA LYS A 131 5.06 -3.22 -6.01
C LYS A 131 4.14 -2.10 -6.50
N ALA A 132 4.01 -1.00 -5.76
CA ALA A 132 3.19 0.15 -6.17
C ALA A 132 3.64 0.75 -7.52
N VAL A 133 4.96 0.84 -7.77
CA VAL A 133 5.51 1.28 -9.06
C VAL A 133 5.13 0.32 -10.19
N ILE A 134 5.24 -0.99 -9.98
CA ILE A 134 4.85 -2.00 -10.98
C ILE A 134 3.36 -1.90 -11.29
N GLY A 135 2.50 -1.79 -10.27
CA GLY A 135 1.05 -1.61 -10.43
C GLY A 135 0.72 -0.35 -11.24
N PHE A 136 1.42 0.75 -10.97
CA PHE A 136 1.23 2.00 -11.69
C PHE A 136 1.59 1.87 -13.17
N ILE A 137 2.70 1.20 -13.48
CA ILE A 137 3.11 0.92 -14.87
C ILE A 137 2.07 0.06 -15.58
N LEU A 138 1.53 -0.98 -14.94
CA LEU A 138 0.52 -1.88 -15.54
C LEU A 138 -0.79 -1.15 -15.85
N VAL A 139 -1.25 -0.31 -14.93
CA VAL A 139 -2.47 0.50 -15.14
C VAL A 139 -2.25 1.55 -16.23
N LYS A 140 -1.09 2.23 -16.23
CA LYS A 140 -0.73 3.22 -17.25
C LYS A 140 -0.60 2.60 -18.65
N LYS A 141 -0.12 1.37 -18.74
CA LYS A 141 -0.05 0.59 -19.99
C LYS A 141 -1.42 0.10 -20.49
N GLY A 142 -2.50 0.31 -19.73
CA GLY A 142 -3.85 -0.06 -20.16
C GLY A 142 -4.08 -1.57 -20.24
N VAL A 143 -3.28 -2.38 -19.53
CA VAL A 143 -3.39 -3.86 -19.54
C VAL A 143 -4.78 -4.34 -19.06
N TRP A 144 -5.49 -3.50 -18.32
CA TRP A 144 -6.83 -3.74 -17.78
C TRP A 144 -7.98 -3.37 -18.73
N LEU A 145 -7.71 -2.71 -19.87
CA LEU A 145 -8.72 -2.28 -20.85
C LEU A 145 -8.88 -3.26 -22.03
N HIS A 146 -8.03 -4.29 -22.10
CA HIS A 146 -7.98 -5.29 -23.19
C HIS A 146 -8.45 -6.68 -22.76
#